data_AF-A0A4R5NQ60-F1
#
_entry.id   AF-A0A4R5NQ60-F1
#
_cell.length_a   1.000
_cell.length_b   1.000
_cell.length_c   1.000
_cell.angle_alpha   90.00
_cell.angle_beta   90.00
_cell.angle_gamma   90.00
#
_symmetry.space_group_name_H-M   'P 1'
#
loop_
_entity.id
_entity.type
_entity.pdbx_description
1 polymer ?
#
loop_
_entity_poly.entity_id
_entity_poly.type
_entity_poly.pdbx_seq_one_letter_code
_entity_poly.pdbx_strand_id
1 'polypeptide(L)'
;MDNTNKQLHLVYGDGGLGVGGDNFHYIFNYTRGGMESMVVDGREWMYREPKPTFWRATTDNDRGNGFSKQAVQWYGADMFASADKVDIKINDQLIEFPSAPRNNQYSNHEYADKVEVIYHFATLTIPSTDVEVHYTVTGDGVISIHAHYAGNDQLPDLPVFGMRFILPTAATGYEYAGLSGETYPDRMAGGIPGEYRIDGLPVTNYMVPQDCGVHMKTDWVTVTRNATKVSSDHSDTPFSIKFESDGQPFAFSCLPYTAEELENATHQEELPLPRRTVVSILGAVRGVGGIDSWGRDVEEQYHIPAGKDIDFGFKITKA
;
A
#
# COMPACT_ATOMS: atom_id res chain seq x y z
N MET A 1 -21.43 3.76 30.70
CA MET A 1 -20.23 3.39 31.47
C MET A 1 -19.30 2.75 30.45
N ASP A 2 -18.57 3.54 29.68
CA ASP A 2 -17.64 3.01 28.67
C ASP A 2 -16.23 3.27 29.18
N ASN A 3 -15.76 2.32 29.98
CA ASN A 3 -14.41 2.27 30.52
C ASN A 3 -13.89 0.84 30.35
N THR A 4 -13.93 0.33 29.13
CA THR A 4 -13.14 -0.84 28.76
C THR A 4 -11.85 -0.30 28.16
N ASN A 5 -10.78 -0.32 28.96
CA ASN A 5 -9.43 -0.12 28.45
C ASN A 5 -9.17 -1.29 27.48
N LYS A 6 -9.39 -1.08 26.18
CA LYS A 6 -9.23 -2.12 25.15
C LYS A 6 -7.74 -2.32 24.94
N GLN A 7 -7.12 -3.15 25.76
CA GLN A 7 -5.71 -3.47 25.59
C GLN A 7 -5.55 -4.46 24.44
N LEU A 8 -4.47 -4.29 23.68
CA LEU A 8 -3.99 -5.21 22.68
C LEU A 8 -3.39 -6.42 23.37
N HIS A 9 -3.80 -7.62 22.98
CA HIS A 9 -3.17 -8.87 23.35
C HIS A 9 -1.98 -9.17 22.42
N LEU A 10 -0.81 -9.44 22.99
CA LEU A 10 0.42 -9.65 22.23
C LEU A 10 0.87 -11.11 22.29
N VAL A 11 1.29 -11.64 21.15
CA VAL A 11 1.86 -12.99 21.02
C VAL A 11 3.19 -12.90 20.30
N TYR A 12 4.29 -13.08 21.04
CA TYR A 12 5.64 -13.06 20.48
C TYR A 12 6.01 -14.45 19.95
N GLY A 13 6.11 -14.59 18.63
CA GLY A 13 6.58 -15.81 17.96
C GLY A 13 8.04 -15.71 17.51
N ASP A 14 8.56 -16.81 16.96
CA ASP A 14 9.92 -16.84 16.37
C ASP A 14 10.01 -15.98 15.10
N GLY A 15 8.95 -15.97 14.30
CA GLY A 15 8.92 -15.32 12.98
C GLY A 15 8.02 -14.09 12.88
N GLY A 16 7.30 -13.73 13.94
CA GLY A 16 6.38 -12.60 13.92
C GLY A 16 5.76 -12.23 15.27
N LEU A 17 5.08 -11.08 15.27
CA LEU A 17 4.31 -10.55 16.40
C LEU A 17 2.82 -10.65 16.06
N GLY A 18 2.09 -11.43 16.84
CA GLY A 18 0.62 -11.39 16.86
C GLY A 18 0.12 -10.23 17.72
N VAL A 19 -0.82 -9.46 17.19
CA VAL A 19 -1.48 -8.34 17.86
C VAL A 19 -2.99 -8.53 17.74
N GLY A 20 -3.68 -8.77 18.85
CA GLY A 20 -5.11 -9.08 18.86
C GLY A 20 -5.95 -8.14 19.73
N GLY A 21 -7.22 -8.02 19.39
CA GLY A 21 -8.26 -7.39 20.21
C GLY A 21 -9.59 -8.13 20.04
N ASP A 22 -10.70 -7.53 20.46
CA ASP A 22 -12.01 -8.21 20.51
C ASP A 22 -12.45 -8.84 19.16
N ASN A 23 -12.26 -8.10 18.06
CA ASN A 23 -12.77 -8.48 16.73
C ASN A 23 -11.69 -8.40 15.64
N PHE A 24 -10.41 -8.35 16.01
CA PHE A 24 -9.32 -8.31 15.05
C PHE A 24 -8.10 -9.10 15.53
N HIS A 25 -7.33 -9.60 14.57
CA HIS A 25 -6.06 -10.24 14.81
C HIS A 25 -5.10 -9.95 13.67
N TYR A 26 -3.95 -9.37 13.98
CA TYR A 26 -2.93 -8.96 13.02
C TYR A 26 -1.65 -9.74 13.30
N ILE A 27 -0.95 -10.14 12.24
CA ILE A 27 0.36 -10.76 12.36
C ILE A 27 1.37 -9.95 11.56
N PHE A 28 2.38 -9.46 12.27
CA PHE A 28 3.53 -8.74 11.70
C PHE A 28 4.68 -9.72 11.54
N ASN A 29 5.08 -10.02 10.30
CA ASN A 29 6.16 -10.96 10.03
C ASN A 29 7.51 -10.25 10.11
N TYR A 30 8.44 -10.80 10.88
CA TYR A 30 9.77 -10.23 11.09
C TYR A 30 10.71 -10.41 9.88
N THR A 31 10.55 -11.50 9.14
CA THR A 31 11.44 -11.90 8.04
C THR A 31 10.95 -11.45 6.68
N ARG A 32 9.63 -11.43 6.48
CA ARG A 32 9.00 -11.05 5.23
C ARG A 32 8.81 -9.55 5.13
N GLY A 33 9.07 -8.80 6.19
CA GLY A 33 9.13 -7.34 6.16
C GLY A 33 7.78 -6.68 5.91
N GLY A 34 6.74 -7.07 6.67
CA GLY A 34 5.42 -6.44 6.63
C GLY A 34 4.35 -7.22 7.39
N MET A 35 3.12 -6.69 7.40
CA MET A 35 1.95 -7.31 7.99
C MET A 35 1.45 -8.46 7.11
N GLU A 36 1.64 -9.72 7.54
CA GLU A 36 1.31 -10.91 6.75
C GLU A 36 -0.17 -11.30 6.83
N SER A 37 -0.85 -10.93 7.92
CA SER A 37 -2.25 -11.23 8.16
C SER A 37 -2.93 -10.02 8.79
N MET A 38 -4.12 -9.70 8.28
CA MET A 38 -5.01 -8.69 8.83
C MET A 38 -6.43 -9.25 8.89
N VAL A 39 -6.76 -9.92 9.99
CA VAL A 39 -8.11 -10.45 10.22
C VAL A 39 -8.96 -9.40 10.93
N VAL A 40 -10.10 -9.06 10.34
CA VAL A 40 -11.11 -8.17 10.94
C VAL A 40 -12.47 -8.85 10.82
N ASP A 41 -13.20 -8.98 11.92
CA ASP A 41 -14.47 -9.71 12.03
C ASP A 41 -14.40 -11.13 11.42
N GLY A 42 -13.28 -11.82 11.63
CA GLY A 42 -13.04 -13.18 11.12
C GLY A 42 -12.77 -13.27 9.61
N ARG A 43 -12.61 -12.15 8.90
CA ARG A 43 -12.29 -12.11 7.46
C ARG A 43 -10.84 -11.66 7.25
N GLU A 44 -10.08 -12.43 6.48
CA GLU A 44 -8.70 -12.11 6.10
C GLU A 44 -8.65 -11.09 4.94
N TRP A 45 -7.77 -10.09 5.10
CA TRP A 45 -7.58 -9.00 4.16
C TRP A 45 -6.20 -9.01 3.49
N MET A 46 -5.21 -9.73 4.00
CA MET A 46 -3.87 -9.81 3.40
C MET A 46 -3.68 -11.12 2.63
N TYR A 47 -3.28 -11.02 1.37
CA TYR A 47 -2.78 -12.15 0.58
C TYR A 47 -1.25 -12.22 0.59
N ARG A 48 -0.62 -11.05 0.68
CA ARG A 48 0.82 -10.81 0.76
C ARG A 48 1.03 -9.61 1.67
N GLU A 49 2.22 -9.51 2.24
CA GLU A 49 2.63 -8.37 3.05
C GLU A 49 2.52 -7.08 2.22
N PRO A 50 1.93 -6.01 2.76
CA PRO A 50 2.01 -4.70 2.11
C PRO A 50 3.45 -4.22 2.01
N LYS A 51 3.80 -3.60 0.89
CA LYS A 51 5.16 -3.13 0.59
C LYS A 51 5.17 -1.69 0.12
N PRO A 52 6.26 -0.94 0.39
CA PRO A 52 6.53 0.28 -0.37
C PRO A 52 6.47 -0.02 -1.88
N THR A 53 5.88 0.89 -2.65
CA THR A 53 5.84 0.79 -4.11
C THR A 53 6.58 1.96 -4.72
N PHE A 54 7.44 1.67 -5.70
CA PHE A 54 8.28 2.59 -6.44
C PHE A 54 8.00 2.56 -7.94
N TRP A 55 7.23 1.56 -8.42
CA TRP A 55 6.92 1.39 -9.83
C TRP A 55 5.42 1.50 -10.13
N ARG A 56 5.11 2.30 -11.16
CA ARG A 56 3.84 2.26 -11.88
C ARG A 56 4.13 1.82 -13.31
N ALA A 57 3.19 1.12 -13.95
CA ALA A 57 3.37 0.70 -15.34
C ALA A 57 3.64 1.92 -16.24
N THR A 58 4.45 1.75 -17.27
CA THR A 58 4.84 2.90 -18.09
C THR A 58 3.70 3.28 -19.03
N THR A 59 3.47 4.59 -19.17
CA THR A 59 2.60 5.12 -20.21
C THR A 59 3.36 5.22 -21.53
N ASP A 60 2.66 5.38 -22.65
CA ASP A 60 3.33 5.65 -23.93
C ASP A 60 4.21 6.91 -23.89
N ASN A 61 3.83 7.92 -23.11
CA ASN A 61 4.63 9.13 -22.92
C ASN A 61 5.95 8.83 -22.18
N ASP A 62 5.91 8.00 -21.13
CA ASP A 62 7.11 7.56 -20.39
C ASP A 62 8.07 6.77 -21.28
N ARG A 63 7.52 5.94 -22.18
CA ARG A 63 8.30 5.20 -23.19
C ARG A 63 8.90 6.13 -24.23
N GLY A 64 8.11 7.09 -24.70
CA GLY A 64 8.47 8.06 -25.74
C GLY A 64 9.56 9.04 -25.31
N ASN A 65 9.53 9.51 -24.06
CA ASN A 65 10.54 10.40 -23.50
C ASN A 65 11.75 9.65 -22.89
N GLY A 66 11.66 8.32 -22.75
CA GLY A 66 12.73 7.46 -22.23
C GLY A 66 12.80 7.36 -20.71
N PHE A 67 11.82 7.92 -19.97
CA PHE A 67 11.74 7.87 -18.52
C PHE A 67 11.78 6.42 -18.00
N SER A 68 11.09 5.48 -18.66
CA SER A 68 11.10 4.05 -18.28
C SER A 68 12.52 3.48 -18.14
N LYS A 69 13.44 3.91 -19.01
CA LYS A 69 14.85 3.44 -19.00
C LYS A 69 15.67 4.14 -17.93
N GLN A 70 15.39 5.42 -17.69
CA GLN A 70 16.08 6.22 -16.65
C GLN A 70 15.69 5.73 -15.26
N ALA A 71 14.41 5.42 -15.06
CA ALA A 71 13.85 4.97 -13.79
C ALA A 71 13.98 3.45 -13.55
N VAL A 72 14.64 2.69 -14.44
CA VAL A 72 14.60 1.20 -14.45
C VAL A 72 14.99 0.54 -13.12
N GLN A 73 15.85 1.17 -12.33
CA GLN A 73 16.26 0.63 -11.02
C GLN A 73 15.08 0.57 -10.04
N TRP A 74 14.10 1.47 -10.17
CA TRP A 74 12.89 1.48 -9.36
C TRP A 74 12.00 0.26 -9.61
N TYR A 75 12.00 -0.31 -10.82
CA TYR A 75 11.31 -1.56 -11.11
C TYR A 75 11.87 -2.72 -10.28
N GLY A 76 13.21 -2.82 -10.21
CA GLY A 76 13.89 -3.83 -9.40
C GLY A 76 13.69 -3.60 -7.91
N ALA A 77 13.77 -2.34 -7.45
CA ALA A 77 13.51 -1.97 -6.07
C ALA A 77 12.08 -2.31 -5.62
N ASP A 78 11.08 -2.13 -6.48
CA ASP A 78 9.69 -2.47 -6.20
C ASP A 78 9.46 -3.98 -6.13
N MET A 79 9.94 -4.73 -7.13
CA MET A 79 9.69 -6.16 -7.27
C MET A 79 10.36 -7.01 -6.16
N PHE A 80 11.51 -6.57 -5.66
CA PHE A 80 12.35 -7.36 -4.75
C PHE A 80 12.56 -6.71 -3.37
N ALA A 81 11.70 -5.75 -2.98
CA ALA A 81 11.79 -5.07 -1.69
C ALA A 81 11.77 -6.04 -0.49
N SER A 82 12.83 -6.00 0.32
CA SER A 82 12.97 -6.73 1.58
C SER A 82 13.34 -5.78 2.71
N ALA A 83 12.76 -5.99 3.90
CA ALA A 83 13.16 -5.23 5.07
C ALA A 83 14.46 -5.81 5.63
N ASP A 84 15.44 -4.96 5.91
CA ASP A 84 16.73 -5.31 6.49
C ASP A 84 16.65 -5.45 8.01
N LYS A 85 15.74 -4.69 8.62
CA LYS A 85 15.57 -4.62 10.07
C LYS A 85 14.11 -4.38 10.45
N VAL A 86 13.74 -4.89 11.63
CA VAL A 86 12.45 -4.61 12.27
C VAL A 86 12.68 -4.14 13.69
N ASP A 87 12.09 -3.00 14.04
CA ASP A 87 12.03 -2.50 15.42
C ASP A 87 10.58 -2.56 15.94
N ILE A 88 10.42 -2.79 17.23
CA ILE A 88 9.11 -2.89 17.89
C ILE A 88 9.09 -1.95 19.08
N LYS A 89 8.05 -1.09 19.16
CA LYS A 89 7.76 -0.32 20.36
C LYS A 89 6.46 -0.76 21.00
N ILE A 90 6.49 -0.93 22.30
CA ILE A 90 5.31 -1.23 23.13
C ILE A 90 5.08 -0.02 24.02
N ASN A 91 3.90 0.60 23.92
CA ASN A 91 3.56 1.83 24.65
C ASN A 91 4.67 2.91 24.53
N ASP A 92 5.10 3.20 23.30
CA ASP A 92 6.16 4.16 22.96
C ASP A 92 7.58 3.80 23.40
N GLN A 93 7.79 2.62 24.01
CA GLN A 93 9.11 2.16 24.42
C GLN A 93 9.65 1.12 23.44
N LEU A 94 10.80 1.40 22.83
CA LEU A 94 11.54 0.43 22.03
C LEU A 94 11.93 -0.75 22.91
N ILE A 95 11.52 -1.95 22.52
CA ILE A 95 11.90 -3.18 23.21
C ILE A 95 13.09 -3.83 22.53
N GLU A 96 13.80 -4.68 23.27
CA GLU A 96 14.80 -5.54 22.66
C GLU A 96 14.12 -6.55 21.71
N PHE A 97 14.70 -6.76 20.53
CA PHE A 97 14.07 -7.58 19.48
C PHE A 97 13.70 -8.99 20.01
N PRO A 98 12.41 -9.39 19.92
CA PRO A 98 11.89 -10.58 20.59
C PRO A 98 12.08 -11.84 19.73
N SER A 99 13.30 -12.14 19.31
CA SER A 99 13.63 -13.38 18.58
C SER A 99 13.93 -14.55 19.51
N ALA A 100 13.91 -15.77 18.99
CA ALA A 100 14.42 -16.94 19.71
C ALA A 100 15.91 -16.76 20.09
N PRO A 101 16.35 -17.19 21.28
CA PRO A 101 15.56 -17.83 22.35
C PRO A 101 14.90 -16.83 23.34
N ARG A 102 15.06 -15.52 23.15
CA ARG A 102 14.59 -14.48 24.06
C ARG A 102 13.07 -14.47 24.19
N ASN A 103 12.35 -14.75 23.11
CA ASN A 103 10.89 -14.82 23.12
C ASN A 103 10.30 -15.82 24.14
N ASN A 104 11.07 -16.82 24.62
CA ASN A 104 10.66 -17.73 25.69
C ASN A 104 10.40 -17.02 27.04
N GLN A 105 10.80 -15.75 27.19
CA GLN A 105 10.47 -14.95 28.37
C GLN A 105 9.02 -14.48 28.39
N TYR A 106 8.35 -14.43 27.23
CA TYR A 106 6.97 -13.95 27.10
C TYR A 106 5.97 -15.08 27.30
N SER A 107 4.80 -14.71 27.79
CA SER A 107 3.68 -15.63 28.01
C SER A 107 2.52 -15.34 27.06
N ASN A 108 1.38 -15.99 27.27
CA ASN A 108 0.12 -15.63 26.62
C ASN A 108 -0.65 -14.51 27.36
N HIS A 109 -0.02 -13.80 28.30
CA HIS A 109 -0.63 -12.73 29.10
C HIS A 109 0.06 -11.37 28.90
N GLU A 110 0.56 -11.10 27.69
CA GLU A 110 1.18 -9.82 27.35
C GLU A 110 0.13 -8.86 26.78
N TYR A 111 0.09 -7.64 27.30
CA TYR A 111 -0.89 -6.63 26.92
C TYR A 111 -0.27 -5.24 26.74
N ALA A 112 -0.80 -4.46 25.80
CA ALA A 112 -0.36 -3.09 25.55
C ALA A 112 -1.52 -2.18 25.15
N ASP A 113 -1.40 -0.87 25.38
CA ASP A 113 -2.39 0.09 24.91
C ASP A 113 -2.12 0.47 23.44
N LYS A 114 -0.84 0.41 23.04
CA LYS A 114 -0.36 0.72 21.69
C LYS A 114 0.86 -0.12 21.32
N VAL A 115 0.90 -0.57 20.07
CA VAL A 115 2.05 -1.27 19.48
C VAL A 115 2.48 -0.53 18.22
N GLU A 116 3.78 -0.28 18.05
CA GLU A 116 4.36 0.21 16.81
C GLU A 116 5.36 -0.82 16.29
N VAL A 117 5.22 -1.23 15.02
CA VAL A 117 6.17 -2.09 14.31
C VAL A 117 6.77 -1.28 13.16
N ILE A 118 8.09 -1.16 13.15
CA ILE A 118 8.84 -0.34 12.19
C ILE A 118 9.68 -1.26 11.32
N TYR A 119 9.43 -1.23 10.02
CA TYR A 119 10.20 -1.94 9.01
C TYR A 119 11.16 -0.99 8.32
N HIS A 120 12.44 -1.35 8.31
CA HIS A 120 13.51 -0.62 7.65
C HIS A 120 13.89 -1.34 6.37
N PHE A 121 13.82 -0.66 5.24
CA PHE A 121 14.18 -1.16 3.92
C PHE A 121 15.32 -0.33 3.34
N ALA A 122 16.28 -0.96 2.68
CA ALA A 122 17.15 -0.30 1.72
C ALA A 122 16.65 -0.55 0.29
N THR A 123 16.55 0.50 -0.53
CA THR A 123 16.19 0.36 -1.94
C THR A 123 17.28 -0.39 -2.70
N LEU A 124 16.87 -1.30 -3.59
CA LEU A 124 17.79 -2.04 -4.47
C LEU A 124 18.22 -1.21 -5.67
N THR A 125 18.60 0.05 -5.43
CA THR A 125 19.11 1.02 -6.39
C THR A 125 20.61 1.23 -6.19
N ILE A 126 21.28 1.91 -7.12
CA ILE A 126 22.70 2.26 -6.99
C ILE A 126 22.86 3.78 -7.21
N PRO A 127 23.18 4.56 -6.15
CA PRO A 127 23.32 4.15 -4.75
C PRO A 127 21.97 3.72 -4.11
N SER A 128 22.00 3.01 -2.98
CA SER A 128 20.78 2.71 -2.23
C SER A 128 20.31 3.93 -1.44
N THR A 129 19.04 3.94 -1.04
CA THR A 129 18.50 4.85 -0.03
C THR A 129 17.56 4.12 0.92
N ASP A 130 17.31 4.70 2.08
CA ASP A 130 16.52 4.08 3.14
C ASP A 130 15.03 4.42 3.01
N VAL A 131 14.19 3.46 3.39
CA VAL A 131 12.74 3.61 3.49
C VAL A 131 12.26 2.98 4.79
N GLU A 132 11.49 3.73 5.58
CA GLU A 132 10.89 3.26 6.82
C GLU A 132 9.38 3.14 6.67
N VAL A 133 8.79 2.04 7.16
CA VAL A 133 7.33 1.87 7.24
C VAL A 133 6.94 1.54 8.67
N HIS A 134 6.15 2.43 9.26
CA HIS A 134 5.67 2.35 10.63
C HIS A 134 4.21 1.89 10.63
N TYR A 135 3.91 0.83 11.36
CA TYR A 135 2.56 0.37 11.64
C TYR A 135 2.25 0.59 13.12
N THR A 136 1.38 1.54 13.42
CA THR A 136 0.90 1.78 14.79
C THR A 136 -0.50 1.23 14.97
N VAL A 137 -0.66 0.27 15.87
CA VAL A 137 -1.94 -0.36 16.22
C VAL A 137 -2.41 0.14 17.58
N THR A 138 -3.69 0.50 17.66
CA THR A 138 -4.37 0.88 18.92
C THR A 138 -5.45 -0.14 19.29
N GLY A 139 -5.85 -0.13 20.56
CA GLY A 139 -6.83 -1.05 21.14
C GLY A 139 -8.18 -1.19 20.43
N ASP A 140 -8.55 -0.21 19.62
CA ASP A 140 -9.75 -0.22 18.78
C ASP A 140 -9.58 -0.95 17.44
N GLY A 141 -8.37 -1.40 17.11
CA GLY A 141 -8.04 -2.09 15.86
C GLY A 141 -7.68 -1.15 14.71
N VAL A 142 -7.57 0.16 14.96
CA VAL A 142 -7.09 1.08 13.93
C VAL A 142 -5.59 0.84 13.71
N ILE A 143 -5.19 0.77 12.44
CA ILE A 143 -3.79 0.70 12.05
C ILE A 143 -3.43 2.03 11.38
N SER A 144 -2.60 2.83 12.02
CA SER A 144 -1.99 4.02 11.38
C SER A 144 -0.69 3.61 10.71
N ILE A 145 -0.55 3.90 9.42
CA ILE A 145 0.60 3.57 8.61
C ILE A 145 1.28 4.86 8.19
N HIS A 146 2.59 4.95 8.41
CA HIS A 146 3.43 6.05 7.93
C HIS A 146 4.60 5.47 7.16
N ALA A 147 4.84 5.97 5.95
CA ALA A 147 5.98 5.61 5.12
C ALA A 147 6.86 6.84 4.90
N HIS A 148 8.16 6.67 5.18
CA HIS A 148 9.18 7.68 4.96
C HIS A 148 10.19 7.16 3.93
N TYR A 149 10.41 7.92 2.87
CA TYR A 149 11.50 7.72 1.91
C TYR A 149 12.57 8.78 2.14
N ALA A 150 13.80 8.34 2.42
CA ALA A 150 14.94 9.25 2.55
C ALA A 150 15.44 9.67 1.17
N GLY A 151 15.52 10.98 0.94
CA GLY A 151 15.93 11.56 -0.33
C GLY A 151 17.40 11.26 -0.68
N ASN A 152 17.64 10.94 -1.96
CA ASN A 152 18.97 10.76 -2.52
C ASN A 152 19.09 11.41 -3.90
N ASP A 153 19.79 12.54 -3.97
CA ASP A 153 20.01 13.35 -5.20
C ASP A 153 20.82 12.61 -6.29
N GLN A 154 21.41 11.46 -5.98
CA GLN A 154 22.17 10.66 -6.95
C GLN A 154 21.30 9.65 -7.70
N LEU A 155 20.01 9.54 -7.35
CA LEU A 155 19.05 8.64 -7.96
C LEU A 155 18.18 9.34 -9.01
N PRO A 156 17.66 8.60 -10.02
CA PRO A 156 16.70 9.15 -10.96
C PRO A 156 15.34 9.37 -10.28
N ASP A 157 14.57 10.35 -10.79
CA ASP A 157 13.22 10.65 -10.32
C ASP A 157 12.32 9.40 -10.22
N LEU A 158 11.43 9.40 -9.22
CA LEU A 158 10.54 8.27 -8.96
C LEU A 158 9.33 8.29 -9.92
N PRO A 159 8.88 7.10 -10.39
CA PRO A 159 7.58 6.95 -11.04
C PRO A 159 6.40 7.18 -10.08
N VAL A 160 6.52 6.65 -8.86
CA VAL A 160 5.50 6.67 -7.81
C VAL A 160 6.16 6.40 -6.46
N PHE A 161 5.57 6.84 -5.35
CA PHE A 161 5.89 6.37 -4.00
C PHE A 161 4.63 6.20 -3.16
N GLY A 162 4.52 5.08 -2.45
CA GLY A 162 3.36 4.74 -1.62
C GLY A 162 3.43 3.35 -1.01
N MET A 163 2.28 2.81 -0.62
CA MET A 163 2.11 1.46 -0.08
C MET A 163 1.15 0.65 -0.96
N ARG A 164 1.58 -0.56 -1.35
CA ARG A 164 0.78 -1.51 -2.15
C ARG A 164 0.28 -2.66 -1.29
N PHE A 165 -1.02 -2.92 -1.38
CA PHE A 165 -1.74 -3.99 -0.70
C PHE A 165 -2.28 -5.00 -1.71
N ILE A 166 -2.14 -6.29 -1.40
CA ILE A 166 -2.72 -7.36 -2.22
C ILE A 166 -3.77 -8.09 -1.38
N LEU A 167 -5.05 -7.88 -1.71
CA LEU A 167 -6.18 -8.49 -1.01
C LEU A 167 -6.51 -9.87 -1.61
N PRO A 168 -6.92 -10.86 -0.78
CA PRO A 168 -7.06 -12.27 -1.21
C PRO A 168 -8.02 -12.54 -2.38
N THR A 169 -9.10 -11.78 -2.53
CA THR A 169 -10.08 -11.98 -3.61
C THR A 169 -10.36 -10.67 -4.34
N ALA A 170 -10.93 -10.78 -5.54
CA ALA A 170 -11.41 -9.61 -6.28
C ALA A 170 -12.51 -8.91 -5.48
N ALA A 171 -12.42 -7.59 -5.37
CA ALA A 171 -13.44 -6.73 -4.80
C ALA A 171 -14.66 -6.71 -5.70
N THR A 172 -15.84 -6.61 -5.09
CA THR A 172 -17.10 -6.37 -5.81
C THR A 172 -17.24 -4.90 -6.20
N GLY A 173 -16.43 -4.02 -5.61
CA GLY A 173 -16.42 -2.59 -5.87
C GLY A 173 -15.68 -1.83 -4.78
N TYR A 174 -15.56 -0.53 -4.98
CA TYR A 174 -15.03 0.40 -4.00
C TYR A 174 -15.79 1.73 -4.03
N GLU A 175 -15.81 2.40 -2.89
CA GLU A 175 -16.37 3.74 -2.72
C GLU A 175 -15.25 4.66 -2.25
N TYR A 176 -15.22 5.91 -2.70
CA TYR A 176 -14.17 6.84 -2.29
C TYR A 176 -14.67 8.29 -2.27
N ALA A 177 -14.08 9.09 -1.40
CA ALA A 177 -14.22 10.56 -1.41
C ALA A 177 -12.95 11.16 -2.01
N GLY A 178 -13.08 11.84 -3.15
CA GLY A 178 -11.95 12.41 -3.88
C GLY A 178 -12.37 13.06 -5.19
N LEU A 179 -11.52 13.01 -6.21
CA LEU A 179 -11.85 13.52 -7.55
C LEU A 179 -12.53 12.46 -8.43
N SER A 180 -13.49 12.87 -9.25
CA SER A 180 -14.18 11.99 -10.20
C SER A 180 -13.23 11.39 -11.24
N GLY A 181 -13.32 10.07 -11.44
CA GLY A 181 -12.68 9.37 -12.55
C GLY A 181 -11.15 9.33 -12.46
N GLU A 182 -10.51 8.81 -13.52
CA GLU A 182 -9.05 8.66 -13.56
C GLU A 182 -8.33 10.02 -13.68
N THR A 183 -7.59 10.38 -12.63
CA THR A 183 -6.90 11.66 -12.48
C THR A 183 -5.42 11.45 -12.16
N TYR A 184 -4.59 12.37 -12.63
CA TYR A 184 -3.14 12.41 -12.42
C TYR A 184 -2.70 13.83 -12.03
N PRO A 185 -1.49 14.04 -11.46
CA PRO A 185 -1.04 15.35 -11.00
C PRO A 185 -1.19 16.48 -12.03
N ASP A 186 -0.87 16.20 -13.29
CA ASP A 186 -0.97 17.10 -14.44
C ASP A 186 -2.29 16.95 -15.24
N ARG A 187 -3.17 16.04 -14.83
CA ARG A 187 -4.45 15.73 -15.47
C ARG A 187 -5.59 15.57 -14.46
N MET A 188 -5.68 16.48 -13.48
CA MET A 188 -6.73 16.47 -12.44
C MET A 188 -7.66 17.68 -12.46
N ALA A 189 -7.39 18.70 -13.31
CA ALA A 189 -8.17 19.94 -13.34
C ALA A 189 -9.65 19.74 -13.72
N GLY A 190 -9.97 18.68 -14.47
CA GLY A 190 -11.35 18.29 -14.81
C GLY A 190 -12.02 17.38 -13.77
N GLY A 191 -11.30 16.93 -12.74
CA GLY A 191 -11.84 16.10 -11.68
C GLY A 191 -12.76 16.89 -10.76
N ILE A 192 -13.97 16.38 -10.54
CA ILE A 192 -14.97 16.99 -9.66
C ILE A 192 -14.82 16.39 -8.26
N PRO A 193 -14.66 17.18 -7.18
CA PRO A 193 -14.67 16.66 -5.83
C PRO A 193 -16.04 16.06 -5.47
N GLY A 194 -16.05 14.90 -4.84
CA GLY A 194 -17.29 14.23 -4.41
C GLY A 194 -17.04 12.84 -3.86
N GLU A 195 -18.14 12.14 -3.59
CA GLU A 195 -18.14 10.72 -3.24
C GLU A 195 -18.59 9.90 -4.44
N TYR A 196 -17.82 8.86 -4.75
CA TYR A 196 -18.02 8.04 -5.94
C TYR A 196 -18.07 6.56 -5.55
N ARG A 197 -18.96 5.82 -6.19
CA ARG A 197 -19.07 4.37 -6.09
C ARG A 197 -18.70 3.75 -7.42
N ILE A 198 -17.79 2.79 -7.38
CA ILE A 198 -17.31 2.05 -8.53
C ILE A 198 -17.64 0.57 -8.32
N ASP A 199 -18.40 -0.02 -9.23
CA ASP A 199 -18.67 -1.44 -9.23
C ASP A 199 -17.53 -2.22 -9.90
N GLY A 200 -17.11 -3.32 -9.27
CA GLY A 200 -16.00 -4.16 -9.71
C GLY A 200 -14.62 -3.47 -9.58
N LEU A 201 -13.70 -3.91 -10.44
CA LEU A 201 -12.33 -3.40 -10.53
C LEU A 201 -12.03 -3.02 -11.98
N PRO A 202 -12.65 -1.93 -12.50
CA PRO A 202 -12.49 -1.56 -13.89
C PRO A 202 -11.04 -1.20 -14.20
N VAL A 203 -10.54 -1.71 -15.31
CA VAL A 203 -9.24 -1.36 -15.90
C VAL A 203 -9.51 -0.50 -17.12
N THR A 204 -8.85 0.65 -17.22
CA THR A 204 -9.00 1.53 -18.39
C THR A 204 -8.53 0.78 -19.64
N ASN A 205 -9.40 0.69 -20.64
CA ASN A 205 -9.18 -0.14 -21.83
C ASN A 205 -8.26 0.55 -22.86
N TYR A 206 -7.04 0.91 -22.44
CA TYR A 206 -5.98 1.35 -23.33
C TYR A 206 -5.61 0.20 -24.28
N MET A 207 -5.31 0.50 -25.55
CA MET A 207 -4.98 -0.52 -26.56
C MET A 207 -3.78 -1.36 -26.15
N VAL A 208 -2.74 -0.70 -25.64
CA VAL A 208 -1.62 -1.31 -24.94
C VAL A 208 -1.84 -1.03 -23.44
N PRO A 209 -1.88 -2.07 -22.58
CA PRO A 209 -1.95 -1.87 -21.14
C PRO A 209 -0.83 -0.93 -20.62
N GLN A 210 -1.22 -0.03 -19.74
CA GLN A 210 -0.35 0.98 -19.13
C GLN A 210 -0.90 1.38 -17.76
N ASP A 211 -0.17 2.24 -17.05
CA ASP A 211 -0.66 2.79 -15.78
C ASP A 211 -1.99 3.54 -15.99
N CYS A 212 -2.92 3.26 -15.09
CA CYS A 212 -4.31 3.68 -15.16
C CYS A 212 -4.99 3.63 -13.80
N GLY A 213 -6.21 4.15 -13.72
CA GLY A 213 -7.08 4.03 -12.55
C GLY A 213 -6.60 4.77 -11.30
N VAL A 214 -5.69 5.73 -11.43
CA VAL A 214 -5.27 6.60 -10.32
C VAL A 214 -6.38 7.63 -10.04
N HIS A 215 -6.66 7.84 -8.76
CA HIS A 215 -7.59 8.85 -8.24
C HIS A 215 -6.84 9.78 -7.28
N MET A 216 -6.64 11.03 -7.68
CA MET A 216 -5.93 12.05 -6.89
C MET A 216 -6.83 12.69 -5.82
N LYS A 217 -6.19 13.28 -4.80
CA LYS A 217 -6.85 14.05 -3.72
C LYS A 217 -7.99 13.29 -3.05
N THR A 218 -7.70 12.07 -2.62
CA THR A 218 -8.62 11.18 -1.96
C THR A 218 -8.50 11.32 -0.44
N ASP A 219 -9.64 11.53 0.21
CA ASP A 219 -9.74 11.56 1.67
C ASP A 219 -9.89 10.15 2.24
N TRP A 220 -10.66 9.30 1.57
CA TRP A 220 -10.78 7.89 1.93
C TRP A 220 -11.22 7.03 0.74
N VAL A 221 -10.89 5.73 0.82
CA VAL A 221 -11.41 4.68 -0.06
C VAL A 221 -11.82 3.45 0.75
N THR A 222 -13.04 2.97 0.52
CA THR A 222 -13.61 1.77 1.12
C THR A 222 -13.69 0.66 0.07
N VAL A 223 -12.98 -0.44 0.28
CA VAL A 223 -12.94 -1.58 -0.65
C VAL A 223 -13.86 -2.68 -0.13
N THR A 224 -14.79 -3.13 -0.97
CA THR A 224 -15.80 -4.13 -0.58
C THR A 224 -15.53 -5.46 -1.30
N ARG A 225 -15.52 -6.54 -0.53
CA ARG A 225 -15.42 -7.93 -1.01
C ARG A 225 -16.61 -8.72 -0.48
N ASN A 226 -16.90 -9.86 -1.12
CA ASN A 226 -17.96 -10.77 -0.68
C ASN A 226 -17.50 -12.24 -0.64
N ALA A 227 -16.19 -12.48 -0.76
CA ALA A 227 -15.63 -13.83 -0.78
C ALA A 227 -14.30 -13.89 -0.03
N THR A 228 -14.04 -15.02 0.62
CA THR A 228 -12.75 -15.31 1.26
C THR A 228 -12.02 -16.44 0.52
N LYS A 229 -10.80 -16.77 0.95
CA LYS A 229 -10.07 -17.96 0.47
C LYS A 229 -10.31 -19.20 1.33
N VAL A 230 -11.18 -19.10 2.35
CA VAL A 230 -11.53 -20.21 3.23
C VAL A 230 -12.51 -21.12 2.48
N SER A 231 -12.12 -22.36 2.21
CA SER A 231 -12.91 -23.27 1.37
C SER A 231 -14.28 -23.65 1.96
N SER A 232 -14.45 -23.56 3.27
CA SER A 232 -15.72 -23.82 3.96
C SER A 232 -16.63 -22.60 4.08
N ASP A 233 -16.15 -21.42 3.69
CA ASP A 233 -16.91 -20.17 3.75
C ASP A 233 -17.56 -19.92 2.39
N HIS A 234 -18.86 -20.21 2.33
CA HIS A 234 -19.70 -20.01 1.14
C HIS A 234 -20.63 -18.80 1.29
N SER A 235 -20.35 -17.91 2.24
CA SER A 235 -21.15 -16.70 2.46
C SER A 235 -20.81 -15.64 1.43
N ASP A 236 -21.84 -15.16 0.71
CA ASP A 236 -21.73 -14.00 -0.19
C ASP A 236 -22.02 -12.66 0.52
N THR A 237 -21.98 -12.64 1.86
CA THR A 237 -22.24 -11.42 2.63
C THR A 237 -21.11 -10.43 2.40
N PRO A 238 -21.38 -9.20 1.91
CA PRO A 238 -20.36 -8.19 1.72
C PRO A 238 -19.67 -7.79 3.02
N PHE A 239 -18.38 -7.52 2.95
CA PHE A 239 -17.55 -6.98 4.02
C PHE A 239 -16.54 -6.00 3.42
N SER A 240 -16.20 -4.96 4.19
CA SER A 240 -15.47 -3.80 3.67
C SER A 240 -14.37 -3.35 4.63
N ILE A 241 -13.29 -2.81 4.05
CA ILE A 241 -12.21 -2.15 4.79
C ILE A 241 -12.02 -0.74 4.23
N LYS A 242 -11.72 0.21 5.11
CA LYS A 242 -11.52 1.61 4.74
C LYS A 242 -10.04 1.99 4.91
N PHE A 243 -9.51 2.66 3.89
CA PHE A 243 -8.26 3.40 3.94
C PHE A 243 -8.61 4.89 4.01
N GLU A 244 -8.12 5.60 5.02
CA GLU A 244 -8.49 6.99 5.32
C GLU A 244 -7.24 7.86 5.51
N SER A 245 -7.29 9.10 5.06
CA SER A 245 -6.20 10.06 5.23
C SER A 245 -5.98 10.37 6.70
N ASP A 246 -4.74 10.68 7.08
CA ASP A 246 -4.38 11.10 8.43
C ASP A 246 -4.33 12.64 8.59
N GLY A 247 -4.84 13.37 7.59
CA GLY A 247 -4.88 14.83 7.55
C GLY A 247 -4.42 15.40 6.21
N GLN A 248 -3.69 14.63 5.39
CA GLN A 248 -3.35 14.98 4.01
C GLN A 248 -3.98 14.00 3.02
N PRO A 249 -4.68 14.48 1.97
CA PRO A 249 -5.24 13.60 0.95
C PRO A 249 -4.15 12.79 0.26
N PHE A 250 -4.43 11.52 -0.04
CA PHE A 250 -3.55 10.65 -0.82
C PHE A 250 -4.08 10.48 -2.24
N ALA A 251 -3.27 9.89 -3.12
CA ALA A 251 -3.76 9.29 -4.35
C ALA A 251 -3.94 7.79 -4.17
N PHE A 252 -4.82 7.13 -4.92
CA PHE A 252 -4.89 5.67 -4.89
C PHE A 252 -5.21 5.07 -6.24
N SER A 253 -4.91 3.78 -6.40
CA SER A 253 -5.49 2.93 -7.44
C SER A 253 -6.04 1.65 -6.83
N CYS A 254 -7.09 1.10 -7.45
CA CYS A 254 -7.75 -0.13 -7.01
C CYS A 254 -8.08 -0.98 -8.24
N LEU A 255 -7.18 -1.92 -8.55
CA LEU A 255 -7.16 -2.70 -9.80
C LEU A 255 -7.04 -4.19 -9.50
N PRO A 256 -7.31 -5.09 -10.46
CA PRO A 256 -7.07 -6.52 -10.26
C PRO A 256 -5.62 -6.94 -10.55
N TYR A 257 -4.76 -6.00 -10.97
CA TYR A 257 -3.42 -6.24 -11.49
C TYR A 257 -2.37 -5.39 -10.79
N THR A 258 -1.16 -5.91 -10.66
CA THR A 258 0.00 -5.12 -10.24
C THR A 258 0.56 -4.30 -11.40
N ALA A 259 1.41 -3.31 -11.10
CA ALA A 259 2.07 -2.50 -12.12
C ALA A 259 2.92 -3.35 -13.07
N GLU A 260 3.54 -4.41 -12.57
CA GLU A 260 4.37 -5.33 -13.34
C GLU A 260 3.54 -6.22 -14.27
N GLU A 261 2.34 -6.63 -13.84
CA GLU A 261 1.39 -7.36 -14.69
C GLU A 261 0.90 -6.48 -15.85
N LEU A 262 0.62 -5.20 -15.58
CA LEU A 262 0.28 -4.22 -16.62
C LEU A 262 1.47 -3.92 -17.55
N GLU A 263 2.68 -3.76 -17.01
CA GLU A 263 3.89 -3.48 -17.80
C GLU A 263 4.23 -4.63 -18.76
N ASN A 264 4.02 -5.88 -18.32
CA ASN A 264 4.36 -7.06 -19.10
C ASN A 264 3.35 -7.35 -20.22
N ALA A 265 2.10 -6.89 -20.10
CA ALA A 265 1.06 -7.14 -21.09
C ALA A 265 1.13 -6.14 -22.26
N THR A 266 1.13 -6.66 -23.49
CA THR A 266 1.11 -5.85 -24.71
C THR A 266 -0.29 -5.67 -25.28
N HIS A 267 -1.22 -6.55 -24.88
CA HIS A 267 -2.63 -6.52 -25.25
C HIS A 267 -3.49 -6.87 -24.02
N GLN A 268 -4.74 -6.42 -24.00
CA GLN A 268 -5.65 -6.60 -22.85
C GLN A 268 -5.93 -8.08 -22.53
N GLU A 269 -6.00 -8.94 -23.55
CA GLU A 269 -6.22 -10.38 -23.41
C GLU A 269 -5.05 -11.16 -22.81
N GLU A 270 -3.86 -10.54 -22.72
CA GLU A 270 -2.68 -11.13 -22.07
C GLU A 270 -2.71 -10.96 -20.55
N LEU A 271 -3.56 -10.06 -20.04
CA LEU A 271 -3.74 -9.86 -18.61
C LEU A 271 -4.36 -11.12 -17.96
N PRO A 272 -3.90 -11.52 -16.76
CA PRO A 272 -4.43 -12.70 -16.11
C PRO A 272 -5.91 -12.51 -15.73
N LEU A 273 -6.59 -13.63 -15.48
CA LEU A 273 -7.94 -13.54 -14.91
C LEU A 273 -7.91 -12.84 -13.54
N PRO A 274 -8.80 -11.86 -13.29
CA PRO A 274 -8.91 -11.22 -11.98
C PRO A 274 -9.19 -12.23 -10.87
N ARG A 275 -8.31 -12.29 -9.87
CA ARG A 275 -8.40 -13.24 -8.73
C ARG A 275 -8.18 -12.61 -7.37
N ARG A 276 -7.71 -11.37 -7.36
CA ARG A 276 -7.26 -10.59 -6.20
C ARG A 276 -7.56 -9.12 -6.45
N THR A 277 -7.44 -8.32 -5.41
CA THR A 277 -7.48 -6.86 -5.53
C THR A 277 -6.10 -6.33 -5.20
N VAL A 278 -5.58 -5.44 -6.03
CA VAL A 278 -4.36 -4.68 -5.79
C VAL A 278 -4.78 -3.24 -5.50
N VAL A 279 -4.55 -2.82 -4.27
CA VAL A 279 -4.86 -1.46 -3.81
C VAL A 279 -3.55 -0.77 -3.51
N SER A 280 -3.26 0.33 -4.20
CA SER A 280 -2.07 1.14 -3.94
C SER A 280 -2.52 2.47 -3.34
N ILE A 281 -2.07 2.78 -2.13
CA ILE A 281 -2.25 4.08 -1.48
C ILE A 281 -0.95 4.86 -1.69
N LEU A 282 -1.04 5.99 -2.38
CA LEU A 282 0.09 6.68 -3.00
C LEU A 282 0.27 8.07 -2.40
N GLY A 283 1.46 8.32 -1.83
CA GLY A 283 1.86 9.63 -1.32
C GLY A 283 2.37 10.57 -2.43
N ALA A 284 2.99 9.99 -3.47
CA ALA A 284 3.48 10.74 -4.63
C ALA A 284 3.24 9.95 -5.92
N VAL A 285 2.78 10.64 -6.96
CA VAL A 285 2.57 10.08 -8.31
C VAL A 285 3.21 11.04 -9.32
N ARG A 286 3.97 10.52 -10.28
CA ARG A 286 4.51 11.32 -11.38
C ARG A 286 3.37 11.73 -12.33
N GLY A 287 3.47 12.90 -12.95
CA GLY A 287 2.58 13.29 -14.05
C GLY A 287 2.60 12.30 -15.22
N VAL A 288 1.58 12.35 -16.09
CA VAL A 288 1.49 11.49 -17.29
C VAL A 288 2.02 12.17 -18.55
N GLY A 289 2.22 13.49 -18.56
CA GLY A 289 2.71 14.25 -19.69
C GLY A 289 1.73 14.36 -20.85
N GLY A 290 2.28 14.46 -22.06
CA GLY A 290 1.51 14.56 -23.31
C GLY A 290 1.66 15.88 -24.07
N ILE A 291 2.72 16.66 -23.82
CA ILE A 291 3.13 17.76 -24.72
C ILE A 291 3.47 17.18 -26.10
N ASP A 292 4.24 16.10 -26.10
CA ASP A 292 4.33 15.12 -27.17
C ASP A 292 4.53 13.72 -26.56
N SER A 293 4.61 12.69 -27.40
CA SER A 293 4.77 11.29 -26.98
C SER A 293 6.05 10.66 -27.54
N TRP A 294 7.07 11.47 -27.87
CA TRP A 294 8.29 10.99 -28.55
C TRP A 294 9.57 11.72 -28.12
N GLY A 295 9.54 12.45 -27.02
CA GLY A 295 10.76 12.99 -26.43
C GLY A 295 10.54 13.98 -25.29
N ARG A 296 9.42 14.69 -25.26
CA ARG A 296 9.17 15.70 -24.23
C ARG A 296 8.76 15.04 -22.92
N ASP A 297 9.49 15.38 -21.87
CA ASP A 297 9.15 14.97 -20.51
C ASP A 297 7.95 15.76 -19.97
N VAL A 298 7.39 15.29 -18.86
CA VAL A 298 6.40 16.03 -18.08
C VAL A 298 7.01 17.34 -17.56
N GLU A 299 6.19 18.33 -17.20
CA GLU A 299 6.75 19.55 -16.63
C GLU A 299 7.37 19.27 -15.26
N GLU A 300 8.47 19.97 -14.93
CA GLU A 300 9.28 19.76 -13.72
C GLU A 300 8.46 19.72 -12.41
N GLN A 301 7.38 20.50 -12.33
CA GLN A 301 6.47 20.52 -11.17
C GLN A 301 5.72 19.19 -10.93
N TYR A 302 5.66 18.30 -11.93
CA TYR A 302 5.02 16.99 -11.86
C TYR A 302 6.02 15.84 -11.80
N HIS A 303 7.30 16.14 -11.59
CA HIS A 303 8.33 15.16 -11.26
C HIS A 303 8.22 14.75 -9.79
N ILE A 304 8.79 13.60 -9.47
CA ILE A 304 9.09 13.21 -8.08
C ILE A 304 10.62 13.15 -7.96
N PRO A 305 11.27 14.25 -7.55
CA PRO A 305 12.72 14.27 -7.42
C PRO A 305 13.18 13.28 -6.36
N ALA A 306 14.11 12.39 -6.71
CA ALA A 306 14.60 11.38 -5.76
C ALA A 306 15.39 11.99 -4.60
N GLY A 307 15.93 13.19 -4.76
CA GLY A 307 16.64 13.91 -3.70
C GLY A 307 15.82 14.46 -2.56
N LYS A 308 14.49 14.40 -2.65
CA LYS A 308 13.60 14.94 -1.62
C LYS A 308 13.03 13.83 -0.77
N ASP A 309 13.01 14.06 0.54
CA ASP A 309 12.28 13.20 1.47
C ASP A 309 10.79 13.18 1.09
N ILE A 310 10.18 12.01 1.20
CA ILE A 310 8.75 11.83 1.00
C ILE A 310 8.17 11.15 2.23
N ASP A 311 7.35 11.89 2.96
CA ASP A 311 6.57 11.41 4.09
C ASP A 311 5.10 11.33 3.69
N PHE A 312 4.47 10.19 3.95
CA PHE A 312 3.04 10.03 3.73
C PHE A 312 2.46 9.04 4.75
N GLY A 313 1.23 9.32 5.20
CA GLY A 313 0.51 8.48 6.14
C GLY A 313 -0.97 8.33 5.81
N PHE A 314 -1.56 7.28 6.34
CA PHE A 314 -2.98 6.94 6.24
C PHE A 314 -3.34 5.95 7.34
N LYS A 315 -4.64 5.70 7.50
CA LYS A 315 -5.19 4.77 8.48
C LYS A 315 -5.98 3.69 7.78
N ILE A 316 -5.92 2.48 8.34
CA ILE A 316 -6.82 1.39 8.01
C ILE A 316 -7.81 1.25 9.15
N THR A 317 -9.10 1.34 8.82
CA THR A 317 -10.18 1.16 9.78
C THR A 317 -11.19 0.16 9.22
N LYS A 318 -11.99 -0.41 10.12
CA LYS A 318 -13.25 -1.03 9.73
C LYS A 318 -14.15 0.04 9.08
N ALA A 319 -14.82 -0.33 7.99
CA ALA A 319 -15.78 0.52 7.29
C ALA A 319 -17.13 0.59 8.02
#